data_AF-A0A838GAG6-F1
#
_entry.id   AF-A0A838GAG6-F1
#
_cell.length_a   1.000
_cell.length_b   1.000
_cell.length_c   1.000
_cell.angle_alpha   90.00
_cell.angle_beta   90.00
_cell.angle_gamma   90.00
#
_symmetry.space_group_name_H-M   'P 1'
#
loop_
_entity.id
_entity.type
_entity.pdbx_description
1 polymer ?
#
loop_
_entity_poly.entity_id
_entity_poly.type
_entity_poly.pdbx_seq_one_letter_code
_entity_poly.pdbx_strand_id
1 'polypeptide(L)'
;MVFRRDNKVDSFQRQMSALRNQLGSTGDELDDARDDMPELDDDQFRNDDAYRNQANATGSDQDSSAYSFGSYPPQAGESASGVTPVANPVIPEMPAADGLISVVARDANWKGDINSETSVHVFGRIEGTLTAREDVWIAEGAEVNATITAQRVIVAGTASGSVNASGRFEALPTGRISADISSPISVVHEGATINGNFRAGGDANGDARSDRAGAASVIQRRARTAS
;
A
#
# COMPACT_ATOMS: atom_id res chain seq x y z
N MET A 1 26.84 47.29 5.97
CA MET A 1 25.49 46.89 5.54
C MET A 1 25.35 45.42 5.84
N VAL A 2 24.64 45.04 6.91
CA VAL A 2 24.53 43.64 7.37
C VAL A 2 23.26 43.05 6.78
N PHE A 3 23.39 42.10 5.86
CA PHE A 3 22.26 41.38 5.29
C PHE A 3 21.88 40.24 6.23
N ARG A 4 20.76 40.39 6.94
CA ARG A 4 20.13 39.28 7.67
C ARG A 4 19.42 38.41 6.63
N ARG A 5 19.81 37.15 6.57
CA ARG A 5 19.23 36.15 5.68
C ARG A 5 17.97 35.62 6.37
N ASP A 6 16.81 36.17 6.03
CA ASP A 6 15.54 35.70 6.58
C ASP A 6 15.26 34.28 6.10
N ASN A 7 14.96 33.40 7.06
CA ASN A 7 14.71 31.99 6.81
C ASN A 7 13.31 31.82 6.22
N LYS A 8 13.17 31.02 5.14
CA LYS A 8 11.91 30.87 4.38
C LYS A 8 10.73 30.37 5.21
N VAL A 9 10.99 29.77 6.37
CA VAL A 9 9.98 29.25 7.29
C VAL A 9 9.30 30.39 8.08
N ASP A 10 10.03 31.44 8.45
CA ASP A 10 9.50 32.56 9.23
C ASP A 10 8.62 33.50 8.40
N SER A 11 8.96 33.71 7.13
CA SER A 11 8.15 34.52 6.22
C SER A 11 6.82 33.84 5.88
N PHE A 12 6.79 32.51 5.77
CA PHE A 12 5.56 31.75 5.53
C PHE A 12 4.66 31.68 6.76
N GLN A 13 5.22 31.50 7.96
CA GLN A 13 4.45 31.53 9.20
C GLN A 13 3.78 32.89 9.44
N ARG A 14 4.45 33.99 9.07
CA ARG A 14 3.86 35.35 9.11
C ARG A 14 2.76 35.54 8.06
N GLN A 15 2.88 34.91 6.89
CA GLN A 15 1.84 34.96 5.86
C GLN A 15 0.59 34.18 6.28
N MET A 16 0.75 33.02 6.92
CA MET A 16 -0.38 32.21 7.41
C MET A 16 -1.09 32.84 8.63
N SER A 17 -0.36 33.54 9.51
CA SER A 17 -0.99 34.23 10.64
C SER A 17 -1.81 35.45 10.19
N ALA A 18 -1.35 36.18 9.17
CA ALA A 18 -2.11 37.28 8.57
C ALA A 18 -3.43 36.79 7.94
N LEU A 19 -3.41 35.64 7.26
CA LEU A 19 -4.59 35.08 6.61
C LEU A 19 -5.65 34.60 7.63
N ARG A 20 -5.21 34.04 8.77
CA ARG A 20 -6.12 33.59 9.84
C ARG A 20 -6.86 34.75 10.50
N ASN A 21 -6.21 35.91 10.68
CA ASN A 21 -6.89 37.10 11.22
C ASN A 21 -7.88 37.74 10.23
N GLN A 22 -7.78 37.43 8.94
CA GLN A 22 -8.65 37.98 7.91
C GLN A 22 -9.91 37.13 7.65
N LEU A 23 -9.92 35.87 8.10
CA LEU A 23 -11.05 34.93 7.97
C LEU A 23 -11.96 34.86 9.22
N GLY A 24 -11.67 35.65 10.26
CA GLY A 24 -12.42 35.64 11.53
C GLY A 24 -13.41 36.79 11.71
N SER A 25 -13.73 37.59 10.67
CA SER A 25 -14.46 38.86 10.83
C SER A 25 -15.52 39.13 9.75
N THR A 26 -16.27 38.12 9.31
CA THR A 26 -17.48 38.37 8.48
C THR A 26 -18.50 37.27 8.72
N GLY A 27 -19.61 37.64 9.37
CA GLY A 27 -20.72 36.73 9.65
C GLY A 27 -21.79 37.26 10.61
N ASP A 28 -21.86 38.56 10.85
CA ASP A 28 -23.11 39.22 11.23
C ASP A 28 -23.77 39.66 9.92
N GLU A 29 -24.85 38.98 9.50
CA GLU A 29 -25.92 39.41 8.58
C GLU A 29 -26.59 38.17 7.94
N LEU A 30 -27.60 37.63 8.61
CA LEU A 30 -28.67 36.83 8.01
C LEU A 30 -29.99 37.20 8.69
N ASP A 31 -30.50 38.38 8.35
CA ASP A 31 -31.91 38.74 8.45
C ASP A 31 -32.64 38.29 7.16
N ASP A 32 -33.93 37.99 7.32
CA ASP A 32 -34.97 37.79 6.29
C ASP A 32 -34.94 36.52 5.41
N ALA A 33 -35.44 35.41 5.98
CA ALA A 33 -36.33 34.47 5.26
C ALA A 33 -36.99 33.48 6.25
N ARG A 34 -38.07 33.89 6.94
CA ARG A 34 -38.80 33.05 7.92
C ARG A 34 -40.29 32.84 7.62
N ASP A 35 -40.74 32.91 6.37
CA ASP A 35 -42.19 32.90 6.09
C ASP A 35 -42.73 31.76 5.21
N ASP A 36 -42.05 30.61 5.05
CA ASP A 36 -42.68 29.46 4.37
C ASP A 36 -42.12 28.10 4.85
N MET A 37 -42.43 27.73 6.11
CA MET A 37 -42.37 26.34 6.57
C MET A 37 -43.80 25.83 6.73
N PRO A 38 -44.21 24.74 6.03
CA PRO A 38 -45.51 24.14 6.25
C PRO A 38 -45.60 23.56 7.66
N GLU A 39 -46.70 23.87 8.36
CA GLU A 39 -47.05 23.30 9.66
C GLU A 39 -47.07 21.77 9.56
N LEU A 40 -46.21 21.10 10.34
CA LEU A 40 -46.29 19.66 10.55
C LEU A 40 -47.32 19.43 11.67
N ASP A 41 -48.40 18.73 11.33
CA ASP A 41 -49.44 18.33 12.29
C ASP A 41 -48.84 17.47 13.43
N ASP A 42 -48.89 18.00 14.66
CA ASP A 42 -48.32 17.43 15.90
C ASP A 42 -49.04 16.18 16.46
N ASP A 43 -49.87 15.49 15.69
CA ASP A 43 -50.78 14.46 16.22
C ASP A 43 -50.43 12.99 15.91
N GLN A 44 -49.21 12.67 15.45
CA GLN A 44 -48.81 11.27 15.20
C GLN A 44 -47.73 10.68 16.12
N PHE A 45 -47.26 11.40 17.15
CA PHE A 45 -46.28 10.88 18.12
C PHE A 45 -46.83 10.72 19.55
N ARG A 46 -48.13 10.47 19.71
CA ARG A 46 -48.66 9.90 20.95
C ARG A 46 -48.49 8.37 20.92
N ASN A 47 -47.36 7.88 21.43
CA ASN A 47 -47.23 6.67 22.27
C ASN A 47 -45.74 6.36 22.50
N ASP A 48 -45.12 7.01 23.49
CA ASP A 48 -43.80 6.62 24.01
C ASP A 48 -43.77 6.80 25.55
N ASP A 49 -44.51 5.95 26.25
CA ASP A 49 -44.47 5.80 27.73
C ASP A 49 -43.69 4.54 28.16
N ALA A 50 -42.82 3.97 27.31
CA ALA A 50 -42.22 2.67 27.56
C ALA A 50 -40.78 2.66 28.11
N TYR A 51 -40.11 3.80 28.31
CA TYR A 51 -38.72 3.81 28.80
C TYR A 51 -38.44 4.87 29.87
N ARG A 52 -39.31 4.96 30.87
CA ARG A 52 -38.99 5.63 32.13
C ARG A 52 -38.55 4.61 33.17
N ASN A 53 -37.24 4.61 33.41
CA ASN A 53 -36.51 4.07 34.55
C ASN A 53 -37.37 3.81 35.80
N GLN A 54 -37.41 2.55 36.26
CA GLN A 54 -37.57 2.25 37.67
C GLN A 54 -36.65 1.11 38.09
N ALA A 55 -35.65 1.48 38.89
CA ALA A 55 -34.65 0.59 39.42
C ALA A 55 -35.22 -0.38 40.47
N ASN A 56 -34.56 -1.53 40.54
CA ASN A 56 -34.34 -2.37 41.72
C ASN A 56 -35.48 -3.31 42.16
N ALA A 57 -35.36 -4.61 41.85
CA ALA A 57 -35.23 -5.68 42.86
C ALA A 57 -35.38 -7.10 42.27
N THR A 58 -34.48 -8.00 42.72
CA THR A 58 -34.66 -9.45 42.97
C THR A 58 -34.77 -10.48 41.83
N GLY A 59 -33.86 -11.47 41.89
CA GLY A 59 -34.04 -12.87 41.43
C GLY A 59 -33.56 -13.14 40.01
N SER A 60 -32.31 -13.58 39.81
CA SER A 60 -31.81 -14.97 39.86
C SER A 60 -31.98 -15.74 38.55
N ASP A 61 -30.83 -16.12 38.00
CA ASP A 61 -30.58 -17.19 37.02
C ASP A 61 -30.99 -16.92 35.56
N GLN A 62 -30.22 -17.24 34.52
CA GLN A 62 -28.89 -17.81 34.36
C GLN A 62 -28.55 -17.68 32.86
N ASP A 63 -27.25 -17.59 32.58
CA ASP A 63 -26.62 -18.00 31.33
C ASP A 63 -26.71 -17.07 30.10
N SER A 64 -25.74 -16.16 30.01
CA SER A 64 -25.04 -15.96 28.74
C SER A 64 -23.56 -15.75 29.02
N SER A 65 -22.81 -16.81 28.76
CA SER A 65 -21.37 -16.92 28.92
C SER A 65 -20.64 -15.92 28.01
N ALA A 66 -20.43 -14.71 28.52
CA ALA A 66 -19.49 -13.75 27.96
C ALA A 66 -18.06 -14.20 28.28
N TYR A 67 -17.24 -14.35 27.25
CA TYR A 67 -15.83 -14.68 27.36
C TYR A 67 -15.12 -13.71 28.32
N SER A 68 -14.78 -14.24 29.50
CA SER A 68 -14.03 -13.57 30.56
C SER A 68 -12.56 -13.49 30.16
N PHE A 69 -12.17 -12.41 29.48
CA PHE A 69 -10.76 -12.03 29.39
C PHE A 69 -10.31 -11.53 30.76
N GLY A 70 -9.17 -12.03 31.23
CA GLY A 70 -8.72 -11.95 32.62
C GLY A 70 -8.80 -10.57 33.27
N SER A 71 -9.15 -10.57 34.56
CA SER A 71 -9.21 -9.38 35.41
C SER A 71 -7.82 -8.81 35.63
N TYR A 72 -7.49 -7.69 34.98
CA TYR A 72 -6.32 -6.91 35.37
C TYR A 72 -6.66 -6.11 36.63
N PRO A 73 -5.80 -6.12 37.66
CA PRO A 73 -6.00 -5.26 38.83
C PRO A 73 -5.98 -3.78 38.39
N PRO A 74 -6.80 -2.92 39.02
CA PRO A 74 -6.78 -1.50 38.71
C PRO A 74 -5.43 -0.90 39.15
N GLN A 75 -4.56 -0.59 38.19
CA GLN A 75 -3.38 0.23 38.44
C GLN A 75 -3.84 1.67 38.68
N ALA A 76 -3.63 2.13 39.92
CA ALA A 76 -3.85 3.50 40.31
C ALA A 76 -2.79 4.41 39.68
N GLY A 77 -3.25 5.39 38.90
CA GLY A 77 -2.55 6.66 38.70
C GLY A 77 -1.29 6.63 37.85
N GLU A 78 -1.44 6.46 36.54
CA GLU A 78 -0.44 6.92 35.56
C GLU A 78 -1.17 7.69 34.46
N SER A 79 -0.94 8.99 34.41
CA SER A 79 -1.39 9.86 33.32
C SER A 79 -0.78 9.35 32.02
N ALA A 80 -1.56 8.65 31.20
CA ALA A 80 -1.15 8.15 29.89
C ALA A 80 -1.01 9.31 28.89
N SER A 81 0.08 10.07 29.03
CA SER A 81 0.67 10.82 27.94
C SER A 81 1.33 9.82 26.99
N GLY A 82 0.84 9.74 25.75
CA GLY A 82 1.57 9.11 24.64
C GLY A 82 1.02 7.78 24.16
N VAL A 83 -0.16 7.80 23.54
CA VAL A 83 -0.39 6.86 22.42
C VAL A 83 0.48 7.40 21.27
N THR A 84 1.71 6.90 21.13
CA THR A 84 2.43 7.11 19.87
C THR A 84 1.62 6.40 18.79
N PRO A 85 1.11 7.11 17.77
CA PRO A 85 0.43 6.46 16.67
C PRO A 85 1.36 5.40 16.08
N VAL A 86 0.83 4.19 15.90
CA VAL A 86 1.49 3.10 15.17
C VAL A 86 2.02 3.70 13.87
N ALA A 87 3.34 3.63 13.66
CA ALA A 87 3.97 4.15 12.46
C ALA A 87 3.43 3.39 11.26
N ASN A 88 2.59 4.05 10.46
CA ASN A 88 2.23 3.58 9.13
C ASN A 88 3.52 3.25 8.36
N PRO A 89 3.54 2.19 7.53
CA PRO A 89 4.69 1.91 6.70
C PRO A 89 5.02 3.15 5.86
N VAL A 90 6.24 3.68 6.03
CA VAL A 90 6.72 4.85 5.30
C VAL A 90 6.78 4.47 3.82
N ILE A 91 6.00 5.16 2.98
CA ILE A 91 6.09 5.01 1.53
C ILE A 91 7.48 5.50 1.11
N PRO A 92 8.30 4.68 0.44
CA PRO A 92 9.61 5.12 -0.01
C PRO A 92 9.44 6.24 -1.07
N GLU A 93 10.18 7.34 -0.90
CA GLU A 93 10.27 8.39 -1.91
C GLU A 93 11.17 7.93 -3.06
N MET A 94 10.75 8.24 -4.29
CA MET A 94 11.51 7.96 -5.50
C MET A 94 12.74 8.89 -5.52
N PRO A 95 13.98 8.37 -5.56
CA PRO A 95 15.16 9.22 -5.46
C PRO A 95 15.21 10.23 -6.61
N ALA A 96 15.80 11.41 -6.37
CA ALA A 96 16.06 12.35 -7.45
C ALA A 96 16.99 11.68 -8.48
N ALA A 97 16.74 11.90 -9.76
CA ALA A 97 17.59 11.36 -10.81
C ALA A 97 18.95 12.09 -10.80
N ASP A 98 19.93 11.52 -10.11
CA ASP A 98 21.33 11.85 -10.33
C ASP A 98 21.78 11.26 -11.68
N GLY A 99 22.85 11.76 -12.29
CA GLY A 99 23.31 11.34 -13.63
C GLY A 99 23.68 9.84 -13.79
N LEU A 100 23.47 9.05 -12.75
CA LEU A 100 23.64 7.60 -12.70
C LEU A 100 22.31 6.84 -12.81
N ILE A 101 21.16 7.51 -12.67
CA ILE A 101 19.83 6.90 -12.73
C ILE A 101 19.27 7.07 -14.15
N SER A 102 18.84 5.96 -14.74
CA SER A 102 18.18 5.99 -16.05
C SER A 102 16.72 6.40 -15.89
N VAL A 103 16.28 7.43 -16.59
CA VAL A 103 14.90 7.92 -16.52
C VAL A 103 14.20 7.78 -17.87
N VAL A 104 13.07 7.09 -17.88
CA VAL A 104 12.14 7.06 -19.03
C VAL A 104 11.06 8.10 -18.77
N ALA A 105 11.11 9.20 -19.53
CA ALA A 105 10.17 10.32 -19.38
C ALA A 105 8.73 9.93 -19.71
N ARG A 106 7.75 10.71 -19.22
CA ARG A 106 6.31 10.44 -19.37
C ARG A 106 5.85 10.33 -20.83
N ASP A 107 6.41 11.16 -21.71
CA ASP A 107 6.06 11.17 -23.14
C ASP A 107 6.89 10.18 -23.97
N ALA A 108 7.74 9.37 -23.32
CA ALA A 108 8.56 8.37 -24.00
C ALA A 108 7.80 7.04 -24.13
N ASN A 109 7.81 6.49 -25.34
CA ASN A 109 7.36 5.14 -25.64
C ASN A 109 8.57 4.32 -26.08
N TRP A 110 8.96 3.33 -25.27
CA TRP A 110 10.09 2.46 -25.57
C TRP A 110 9.61 1.08 -25.98
N LYS A 111 10.18 0.53 -27.06
CA LYS A 111 9.95 -0.84 -27.49
C LYS A 111 11.26 -1.57 -27.74
N GLY A 112 11.51 -2.65 -27.00
CA GLY A 112 12.74 -3.44 -27.09
C GLY A 112 13.31 -3.75 -25.71
N ASP A 113 14.63 -3.89 -25.65
CA ASP A 113 15.33 -4.30 -24.43
C ASP A 113 16.07 -3.11 -23.80
N ILE A 114 15.87 -2.91 -22.49
CA ILE A 114 16.59 -1.94 -21.67
C ILE A 114 17.47 -2.72 -20.71
N ASN A 115 18.77 -2.40 -20.71
CA ASN A 115 19.72 -2.94 -19.75
C ASN A 115 20.43 -1.77 -19.05
N SER A 116 20.28 -1.70 -17.73
CA SER A 116 20.88 -0.67 -16.87
C SER A 116 21.73 -1.31 -15.78
N GLU A 117 22.95 -0.81 -15.59
CA GLU A 117 23.84 -1.24 -14.50
C GLU A 117 23.45 -0.64 -13.14
N THR A 118 22.53 0.32 -13.13
CA THR A 118 22.05 1.07 -11.97
C THR A 118 20.53 1.09 -11.95
N SER A 119 19.95 1.92 -11.08
CA SER A 119 18.50 2.09 -10.94
C SER A 119 17.82 2.74 -12.16
N VAL A 120 16.57 2.35 -12.42
CA VAL A 120 15.75 2.83 -13.55
C VAL A 120 14.40 3.37 -13.05
N HIS A 121 14.07 4.58 -13.47
CA HIS A 121 12.83 5.27 -13.15
C HIS A 121 11.96 5.41 -14.39
N VAL A 122 10.75 4.87 -14.35
CA VAL A 122 9.84 4.81 -15.49
C VAL A 122 8.62 5.68 -15.23
N PHE A 123 8.43 6.70 -16.05
CA PHE A 123 7.25 7.57 -16.05
C PHE A 123 6.37 7.41 -17.30
N GLY A 124 6.92 6.81 -18.37
CA GLY A 124 6.24 6.63 -19.67
C GLY A 124 5.78 5.21 -19.93
N ARG A 125 5.86 4.78 -21.19
CA ARG A 125 5.46 3.44 -21.61
C ARG A 125 6.64 2.59 -22.06
N ILE A 126 6.67 1.33 -21.63
CA ILE A 126 7.69 0.35 -22.02
C ILE A 126 7.04 -0.94 -22.50
N GLU A 127 7.49 -1.45 -23.64
CA GLU A 127 7.17 -2.77 -24.17
C GLU A 127 8.44 -3.58 -24.43
N GLY A 128 8.58 -4.76 -23.83
CA GLY A 128 9.71 -5.68 -24.08
C GLY A 128 10.38 -6.21 -22.82
N THR A 129 11.68 -5.97 -22.66
CA THR A 129 12.45 -6.48 -21.51
C THR A 129 13.14 -5.34 -20.77
N LEU A 130 13.02 -5.32 -19.46
CA LEU A 130 13.67 -4.34 -18.58
C LEU A 130 14.56 -5.07 -17.57
N THR A 131 15.87 -4.92 -17.72
CA THR A 131 16.86 -5.46 -16.78
C THR A 131 17.59 -4.32 -16.10
N ALA A 132 17.54 -4.28 -14.78
CA ALA A 132 18.31 -3.36 -13.94
C ALA A 132 19.08 -4.16 -12.89
N ARG A 133 20.30 -3.73 -12.54
CA ARG A 133 21.04 -4.36 -11.44
C ARG A 133 20.49 -4.02 -10.05
N GLU A 134 19.96 -2.81 -9.89
CA GLU A 134 19.52 -2.27 -8.60
C GLU A 134 17.98 -2.16 -8.57
N ASP A 135 17.46 -0.94 -8.51
CA ASP A 135 16.06 -0.66 -8.27
C ASP A 135 15.34 -0.26 -9.57
N VAL A 136 14.14 -0.79 -9.77
CA VAL A 136 13.21 -0.35 -10.80
C VAL A 136 12.03 0.31 -10.14
N TRP A 137 11.78 1.56 -10.53
CA TRP A 137 10.65 2.34 -10.09
C TRP A 137 9.69 2.58 -11.24
N ILE A 138 8.46 2.12 -11.09
CA ILE A 138 7.36 2.41 -12.02
C ILE A 138 6.51 3.49 -11.37
N ALA A 139 6.61 4.71 -11.86
CA ALA A 139 5.91 5.85 -11.32
C ALA A 139 4.39 5.78 -11.60
N GLU A 140 3.63 6.60 -10.90
CA GLU A 140 2.21 6.77 -11.15
C GLU A 140 1.95 7.22 -12.60
N GLY A 141 0.97 6.59 -13.25
CA GLY A 141 0.61 6.86 -14.65
C GLY A 141 1.53 6.20 -15.69
N ALA A 142 2.62 5.55 -15.28
CA ALA A 142 3.44 4.75 -16.18
C ALA A 142 2.76 3.43 -16.56
N GLU A 143 3.03 2.94 -17.77
CA GLU A 143 2.49 1.67 -18.28
C GLU A 143 3.61 0.77 -18.77
N VAL A 144 3.82 -0.36 -18.11
CA VAL A 144 4.92 -1.27 -18.41
C VAL A 144 4.35 -2.63 -18.80
N ASN A 145 4.56 -3.03 -20.05
CA ASN A 145 4.20 -4.34 -20.58
C ASN A 145 5.50 -5.07 -20.92
N ALA A 146 6.15 -5.65 -19.90
CA ALA A 146 7.51 -6.15 -20.05
C ALA A 146 7.85 -7.30 -19.10
N THR A 147 8.95 -8.00 -19.41
CA THR A 147 9.63 -8.86 -18.45
C THR A 147 10.64 -8.03 -17.66
N ILE A 148 10.39 -7.84 -16.37
CA ILE A 148 11.18 -6.98 -15.48
C ILE A 148 12.07 -7.85 -14.62
N THR A 149 13.38 -7.59 -14.62
CA THR A 149 14.36 -8.23 -13.73
C THR A 149 15.15 -7.17 -12.98
N ALA A 150 15.08 -7.18 -11.65
CA ALA A 150 15.79 -6.23 -10.80
C ALA A 150 16.08 -6.78 -9.39
N GLN A 151 16.86 -6.04 -8.61
CA GLN A 151 17.02 -6.33 -7.18
C GLN A 151 15.79 -5.89 -6.39
N ARG A 152 15.33 -4.66 -6.64
CA ARG A 152 14.11 -4.12 -6.05
C ARG A 152 13.17 -3.62 -7.13
N VAL A 153 11.88 -3.89 -6.98
CA VAL A 153 10.85 -3.39 -7.90
C VAL A 153 9.78 -2.67 -7.09
N ILE A 154 9.61 -1.38 -7.35
CA ILE A 154 8.59 -0.53 -6.73
C ILE A 154 7.58 -0.12 -7.80
N VAL A 155 6.29 -0.37 -7.56
CA VAL A 155 5.24 -0.13 -8.57
C VAL A 155 4.14 0.79 -8.03
N ALA A 156 4.07 2.02 -8.54
CA ALA A 156 2.96 2.95 -8.39
C ALA A 156 2.07 3.07 -9.64
N GLY A 157 2.52 2.59 -10.81
CA GLY A 157 1.80 2.64 -12.07
C GLY A 157 1.08 1.34 -12.44
N THR A 158 0.94 1.11 -13.75
CA THR A 158 0.41 -0.15 -14.30
C THR A 158 1.55 -1.04 -14.80
N ALA A 159 1.58 -2.29 -14.36
CA ALA A 159 2.59 -3.26 -14.78
C ALA A 159 1.93 -4.58 -15.21
N SER A 160 2.25 -5.06 -16.42
CA SER A 160 1.78 -6.33 -16.95
C SER A 160 2.96 -7.15 -17.49
N GLY A 161 2.88 -8.48 -17.35
CA GLY A 161 3.91 -9.41 -17.85
C GLY A 161 4.49 -10.28 -16.74
N SER A 162 5.81 -10.27 -16.58
CA SER A 162 6.50 -11.04 -15.54
C SER A 162 7.47 -10.15 -14.77
N VAL A 163 7.45 -10.25 -13.45
CA VAL A 163 8.27 -9.46 -12.54
C VAL A 163 9.15 -10.39 -11.71
N ASN A 164 10.46 -10.32 -11.92
CA ASN A 164 11.45 -11.05 -11.14
C ASN A 164 12.25 -10.07 -10.28
N ALA A 165 11.91 -10.02 -8.99
CA ALA A 165 12.57 -9.18 -8.01
C ALA A 165 13.41 -10.06 -7.07
N SER A 166 14.72 -10.06 -7.26
CA SER A 166 15.63 -10.93 -6.50
C SER A 166 15.73 -10.58 -5.01
N GLY A 167 15.43 -9.34 -4.62
CA GLY A 167 15.47 -8.88 -3.23
C GLY A 167 14.10 -8.55 -2.66
N ARG A 168 13.43 -7.53 -3.22
CA ARG A 168 12.14 -7.05 -2.69
C ARG A 168 11.22 -6.52 -3.79
N PHE A 169 9.96 -6.91 -3.72
CA PHE A 169 8.87 -6.33 -4.50
C PHE A 169 8.00 -5.42 -3.62
N GLU A 170 7.64 -4.24 -4.10
CA GLU A 170 6.83 -3.28 -3.37
C GLU A 170 5.74 -2.68 -4.26
N ALA A 171 4.48 -2.94 -3.92
CA ALA A 171 3.33 -2.39 -4.63
C ALA A 171 2.77 -1.19 -3.85
N LEU A 172 2.86 0.00 -4.43
CA LEU A 172 2.40 1.26 -3.85
C LEU A 172 0.88 1.45 -4.02
N PRO A 173 0.23 2.36 -3.28
CA PRO A 173 -1.23 2.52 -3.24
C PRO A 173 -1.94 2.66 -4.59
N THR A 174 -1.29 3.28 -5.59
CA THR A 174 -1.86 3.47 -6.94
C THR A 174 -1.51 2.34 -7.91
N GLY A 175 -0.71 1.36 -7.46
CA GLY A 175 -0.17 0.28 -8.28
C GLY A 175 -1.24 -0.69 -8.76
N ARG A 176 -1.28 -0.93 -10.07
CA ARG A 176 -2.12 -1.96 -10.71
C ARG A 176 -1.24 -2.97 -11.41
N ILE A 177 -1.12 -4.15 -10.85
CA ILE A 177 -0.20 -5.18 -11.34
C ILE A 177 -1.01 -6.35 -11.89
N SER A 178 -0.79 -6.68 -13.16
CA SER A 178 -1.39 -7.83 -13.86
C SER A 178 -0.27 -8.74 -14.39
N ALA A 179 0.45 -9.43 -13.50
CA ALA A 179 1.72 -10.07 -13.82
C ALA A 179 2.02 -11.30 -12.96
N ASP A 180 2.89 -12.16 -13.46
CA ASP A 180 3.51 -13.25 -12.68
C ASP A 180 4.73 -12.71 -11.92
N ILE A 181 4.62 -12.65 -10.59
CA ILE A 181 5.61 -12.03 -9.71
C ILE A 181 6.38 -13.12 -8.96
N SER A 182 7.71 -13.04 -9.02
CA SER A 182 8.64 -13.87 -8.26
C SER A 182 9.49 -12.97 -7.38
N SER A 183 9.37 -13.09 -6.06
CA SER A 183 10.18 -12.33 -5.11
C SER A 183 10.27 -12.99 -3.74
N PRO A 184 11.42 -12.94 -3.04
CA PRO A 184 11.51 -13.51 -1.70
C PRO A 184 10.81 -12.67 -0.64
N ILE A 185 10.74 -11.34 -0.81
CA ILE A 185 10.08 -10.42 0.10
C ILE A 185 9.13 -9.52 -0.70
N SER A 186 7.87 -9.43 -0.29
CA SER A 186 6.93 -8.48 -0.88
C SER A 186 6.23 -7.61 0.15
N VAL A 187 6.00 -6.36 -0.21
CA VAL A 187 5.21 -5.40 0.54
C VAL A 187 4.10 -4.88 -0.37
N VAL A 188 2.86 -4.95 0.10
CA VAL A 188 1.70 -4.45 -0.61
C VAL A 188 1.07 -3.37 0.25
N HIS A 189 1.05 -2.15 -0.26
CA HIS A 189 0.45 -1.01 0.42
C HIS A 189 -1.06 -0.98 0.21
N GLU A 190 -1.78 -0.31 1.11
CA GLU A 190 -3.22 -0.12 1.00
C GLU A 190 -3.57 0.61 -0.31
N GLY A 191 -4.55 0.08 -1.05
CA GLY A 191 -4.99 0.59 -2.35
C GLY A 191 -4.37 -0.12 -3.56
N ALA A 192 -3.25 -0.82 -3.39
CA ALA A 192 -2.63 -1.57 -4.48
C ALA A 192 -3.52 -2.75 -4.93
N THR A 193 -3.61 -2.98 -6.24
CA THR A 193 -4.34 -4.11 -6.83
C THR A 193 -3.39 -5.02 -7.58
N ILE A 194 -3.40 -6.31 -7.26
CA ILE A 194 -2.53 -7.32 -7.88
C ILE A 194 -3.41 -8.45 -8.41
N ASN A 195 -3.26 -8.78 -9.70
CA ASN A 195 -3.88 -9.89 -10.39
C ASN A 195 -2.79 -10.73 -11.06
N GLY A 196 -2.62 -11.98 -10.66
CA GLY A 196 -1.62 -12.86 -11.26
C GLY A 196 -1.10 -13.91 -10.29
N ASN A 197 -0.09 -14.66 -10.71
CA ASN A 197 0.56 -15.62 -9.83
C ASN A 197 1.65 -14.93 -9.01
N PHE A 198 1.64 -15.15 -7.70
CA PHE A 198 2.65 -14.63 -6.80
C PHE A 198 3.45 -15.79 -6.21
N ARG A 199 4.75 -15.84 -6.52
CA ARG A 199 5.68 -16.84 -5.98
C ARG A 199 6.58 -16.17 -4.94
N ALA A 200 6.24 -16.42 -3.68
CA ALA A 200 7.07 -16.11 -2.53
C ALA A 200 7.99 -17.31 -2.28
N GLY A 201 9.30 -17.18 -2.52
CA GLY A 201 10.20 -18.30 -2.24
C GLY A 201 11.48 -18.22 -3.05
N GLY A 202 12.57 -17.90 -2.36
CA GLY A 202 13.92 -18.10 -2.85
C GLY A 202 14.27 -19.59 -2.87
N ASP A 203 13.59 -20.37 -3.69
CA ASP A 203 14.03 -21.71 -4.06
C ASP A 203 14.66 -21.63 -5.44
N ALA A 204 15.86 -21.07 -5.50
CA ALA A 204 16.82 -21.31 -6.59
C ALA A 204 17.32 -22.77 -6.60
N ASN A 205 16.47 -23.70 -6.19
CA ASN A 205 16.68 -25.14 -6.14
C ASN A 205 15.40 -25.90 -6.55
N GLY A 206 14.70 -25.36 -7.56
CA GLY A 206 13.45 -25.91 -8.08
C GLY A 206 13.57 -26.79 -9.32
N ASP A 207 14.71 -26.81 -10.03
CA ASP A 207 14.78 -27.43 -11.37
C ASP A 207 16.02 -28.33 -11.61
N ALA A 208 16.48 -29.04 -10.58
CA ALA A 208 17.51 -30.10 -10.74
C ALA A 208 16.96 -31.54 -10.59
N ARG A 209 15.64 -31.71 -10.47
CA ARG A 209 14.99 -33.02 -10.24
C ARG A 209 13.97 -33.46 -11.30
N SER A 210 13.84 -32.74 -12.42
CA SER A 210 12.99 -33.16 -13.54
C SER A 210 13.68 -34.15 -14.50
N ASP A 211 15.01 -34.09 -14.64
CA ASP A 211 15.72 -34.86 -15.69
C ASP A 211 16.19 -36.27 -15.27
N ARG A 212 15.75 -36.78 -14.12
CA ARG A 212 16.12 -38.14 -13.64
C ARG A 212 15.00 -39.17 -13.69
N ALA A 213 13.91 -38.89 -14.39
CA ALA A 213 12.79 -39.81 -14.61
C ALA A 213 12.86 -40.59 -15.96
N GLY A 214 14.03 -40.64 -16.62
CA GLY A 214 14.18 -41.28 -17.94
C GLY A 214 15.27 -42.35 -18.11
N ALA A 215 16.00 -42.75 -17.05
CA ALA A 215 17.16 -43.62 -17.20
C ALA A 215 17.14 -44.86 -16.29
N ALA A 216 16.27 -45.83 -16.61
CA ALA A 216 16.36 -47.27 -16.32
C ALA A 216 15.01 -47.88 -16.76
N SER A 217 14.87 -48.94 -17.55
CA SER A 217 15.68 -50.15 -17.67
C SER A 217 15.14 -51.01 -18.82
N VAL A 218 15.97 -51.48 -19.75
CA VAL A 218 15.67 -52.71 -20.52
C VAL A 218 16.95 -53.54 -20.68
N ILE A 219 17.19 -54.37 -19.65
CA ILE A 219 17.67 -55.76 -19.63
C ILE A 219 18.48 -56.22 -20.87
N GLN A 220 19.80 -56.31 -20.72
CA GLN A 220 20.64 -57.23 -21.49
C GLN A 220 20.31 -58.68 -21.08
N ARG A 221 19.50 -59.41 -21.87
CA ARG A 221 19.52 -60.88 -21.79
C ARG A 221 20.71 -61.41 -22.60
N ARG A 222 21.79 -61.65 -21.88
CA ARG A 222 22.85 -62.56 -22.31
C ARG A 222 22.28 -63.97 -22.21
N ALA A 223 22.12 -64.67 -23.33
CA ALA A 223 22.05 -66.12 -23.34
C ALA A 223 23.32 -66.63 -24.01
N ARG A 224 24.18 -67.27 -23.21
CA ARG A 224 25.35 -68.02 -23.66
C ARG A 224 24.91 -69.45 -24.05
N THR A 225 25.37 -69.88 -25.21
CA THR A 225 26.07 -71.17 -25.48
C THR A 225 25.30 -72.50 -25.58
N ALA A 226 25.82 -73.30 -26.54
CA ALA A 226 25.76 -74.76 -26.80
C ALA A 226 24.55 -75.22 -27.64
N SER A 227 24.74 -75.95 -28.74
CA SER A 227 25.58 -77.14 -28.96
C SER A 227 26.04 -77.30 -30.40
#